data_AF-A0A536T2K9-F1
#
_entry.id   AF-A0A536T2K9-F1
#
_cell.length_a   1.000
_cell.length_b   1.000
_cell.length_c   1.000
_cell.angle_alpha   90.00
_cell.angle_beta   90.00
_cell.angle_gamma   90.00
#
_symmetry.space_group_name_H-M   'P 1'
#
loop_
_entity.id
_entity.type
_entity.pdbx_description
1 polymer ?
#
loop_
_entity_poly.entity_id
_entity_poly.type
_entity_poly.pdbx_seq_one_letter_code
_entity_poly.pdbx_strand_id
1 'polypeptide(L)'
;MKERISISAALTLVGSALLVGSALGAPDVRAPDANTSTGCSNASLKGSFGFYRTGSTSSGPLAALGILQFDGKGSVSGSQSVSRNGAFQFDIVISPAPYIVNDDCTGKFVAPDGTTEVARIVVTDRGKGLYIFSESTGNAVYGVGRKIDESDDDD
;
A
#
# COMPACT_ATOMS: atom_id res chain seq x y z
N MET A 1 -11.79 -76.10 -31.83
CA MET A 1 -12.73 -75.32 -32.68
C MET A 1 -11.89 -74.18 -33.27
N LYS A 2 -11.20 -74.41 -34.40
CA LYS A 2 -11.63 -74.09 -35.79
C LYS A 2 -11.95 -72.58 -35.91
N GLU A 3 -11.29 -71.73 -36.69
CA GLU A 3 -10.60 -71.89 -37.98
C GLU A 3 -9.49 -70.83 -38.20
N ARG A 4 -8.59 -71.14 -39.14
CA ARG A 4 -7.63 -70.21 -39.79
C ARG A 4 -8.32 -69.53 -40.97
N ILE A 5 -8.08 -68.23 -41.19
CA ILE A 5 -8.11 -67.62 -42.54
C ILE A 5 -7.04 -66.52 -42.61
N SER A 6 -6.09 -66.71 -43.55
CA SER A 6 -5.18 -65.69 -44.07
C SER A 6 -5.70 -65.27 -45.44
N ILE A 7 -5.85 -63.97 -45.73
CA ILE A 7 -6.03 -63.46 -47.10
C ILE A 7 -5.25 -62.15 -47.29
N SER A 8 -4.21 -62.29 -48.10
CA SER A 8 -3.59 -61.43 -49.13
C SER A 8 -3.72 -59.90 -49.11
N ALA A 9 -2.53 -59.30 -49.31
CA ALA A 9 -2.27 -57.92 -49.67
C ALA A 9 -3.03 -57.44 -50.92
N ALA A 10 -3.44 -56.18 -50.90
CA ALA A 10 -3.64 -55.37 -52.10
C ALA A 10 -2.97 -54.01 -51.88
N LEU A 11 -1.98 -53.76 -52.74
CA LEU A 11 -1.18 -52.56 -52.86
C LEU A 11 -1.98 -51.50 -53.62
N THR A 12 -2.22 -50.32 -53.04
CA THR A 12 -2.62 -49.12 -53.81
C THR A 12 -1.69 -47.98 -53.47
N LEU A 13 -1.03 -47.49 -54.53
CA LEU A 13 -0.03 -46.45 -54.57
C LEU A 13 -0.69 -45.06 -54.79
N VAL A 14 -0.16 -44.08 -54.04
CA VAL A 14 -0.02 -42.64 -54.34
C VAL A 14 -1.26 -41.73 -54.27
N GLY A 15 -1.12 -40.67 -53.46
CA GLY A 15 -1.94 -39.47 -53.52
C GLY A 15 -1.61 -38.48 -52.38
N SER A 16 -0.51 -37.75 -52.50
CA SER A 16 -0.08 -36.71 -51.56
C SER A 16 -1.07 -35.55 -51.48
N ALA A 17 -1.42 -35.12 -50.25
CA ALA A 17 -1.68 -33.71 -49.93
C ALA A 17 -1.46 -33.50 -48.43
N LEU A 18 -0.34 -32.86 -48.08
CA LEU A 18 -0.13 -32.28 -46.75
C LEU A 18 -1.15 -31.16 -46.52
N LEU A 19 -1.87 -31.23 -45.41
CA LEU A 19 -2.32 -30.05 -44.69
C LEU A 19 -1.92 -30.25 -43.22
N VAL A 20 -0.64 -29.97 -42.94
CA VAL A 20 -0.19 -29.68 -41.58
C VAL A 20 -0.81 -28.33 -41.24
N GLY A 21 -1.97 -28.37 -40.60
CA GLY A 21 -2.59 -27.20 -40.01
C GLY A 21 -1.75 -26.75 -38.83
N SER A 22 -0.75 -25.91 -39.10
CA SER A 22 -0.01 -25.15 -38.10
C SER A 22 -0.99 -24.22 -37.40
N ALA A 23 -1.58 -24.64 -36.29
CA ALA A 23 -2.18 -23.70 -35.35
C ALA A 23 -1.03 -22.84 -34.82
N LEU A 24 -0.83 -21.68 -35.45
CA LEU A 24 -0.05 -20.59 -34.91
C LEU A 24 -0.52 -20.40 -33.47
N GLY A 25 0.35 -20.70 -32.52
CA GLY A 25 0.16 -20.28 -31.15
C GLY A 25 -0.06 -18.78 -31.19
N ALA A 26 -1.29 -18.35 -30.93
CA ALA A 26 -1.52 -16.96 -30.58
C ALA A 26 -0.55 -16.68 -29.42
N PRO A 27 0.23 -15.58 -29.46
CA PRO A 27 0.92 -15.16 -28.25
C PRO A 27 -0.16 -15.03 -27.20
N ASP A 28 0.00 -15.73 -26.07
CA ASP A 28 -0.80 -15.52 -24.87
C ASP A 28 -0.47 -14.10 -24.39
N VAL A 29 -1.08 -13.09 -25.02
CA VAL A 29 -1.14 -11.73 -24.50
C VAL A 29 -2.20 -11.77 -23.41
N ARG A 30 -1.85 -12.43 -22.30
CA ARG A 30 -2.46 -12.05 -21.03
C ARG A 30 -2.06 -10.60 -20.84
N ALA A 31 -3.05 -9.72 -20.83
CA ALA A 31 -2.85 -8.42 -20.19
C ALA A 31 -2.25 -8.72 -18.80
N PRO A 32 -1.22 -7.98 -18.34
CA PRO A 32 -0.82 -8.10 -16.94
C PRO A 32 -2.09 -7.94 -16.12
N ASP A 33 -2.37 -8.91 -15.25
CA ASP A 33 -3.52 -8.85 -14.36
C ASP A 33 -3.49 -7.46 -13.72
N ALA A 34 -4.47 -6.62 -14.06
CA ALA A 34 -4.63 -5.28 -13.50
C ALA A 34 -5.13 -5.37 -12.04
N ASN A 35 -4.59 -6.33 -11.28
CA ASN A 35 -4.94 -6.60 -9.90
C ASN A 35 -3.87 -7.38 -9.13
N THR A 36 -2.58 -7.16 -9.40
CA THR A 36 -1.58 -7.27 -8.33
C THR A 36 -1.45 -5.89 -7.69
N SER A 37 -2.46 -5.48 -6.91
CA SER A 37 -2.18 -4.54 -5.82
C SER A 37 -1.19 -5.27 -4.92
N THR A 38 0.11 -5.09 -5.13
CA THR A 38 1.12 -5.39 -4.13
C THR A 38 0.61 -4.76 -2.84
N GLY A 39 0.50 -5.55 -1.76
CA GLY A 39 -0.08 -5.10 -0.50
C GLY A 39 0.54 -3.79 0.00
N CYS A 40 -0.11 -3.17 0.98
CA CYS A 40 0.48 -2.00 1.61
C CYS A 40 1.83 -2.34 2.26
N SER A 41 2.73 -1.38 2.34
CA SER A 41 4.02 -1.53 3.03
C SER A 41 4.52 -0.17 3.47
N ASN A 42 5.69 -0.10 4.11
CA ASN A 42 6.30 1.19 4.41
C ASN A 42 6.44 2.07 3.15
N ALA A 43 6.68 1.46 1.99
CA ALA A 43 6.78 2.18 0.72
C ALA A 43 5.46 2.86 0.30
N SER A 44 4.30 2.44 0.84
CA SER A 44 3.01 3.09 0.61
C SER A 44 2.93 4.49 1.21
N LEU A 45 3.73 4.79 2.25
CA LEU A 45 3.83 6.12 2.84
C LEU A 45 5.19 6.72 2.48
N LYS A 46 5.21 7.60 1.47
CA LYS A 46 6.41 8.31 1.04
C LYS A 46 6.08 9.73 0.61
N GLY A 47 6.88 10.69 1.07
CA GLY A 47 6.73 12.12 0.79
C GLY A 47 6.01 12.86 1.91
N SER A 48 5.52 14.05 1.58
CA SER A 48 4.93 15.00 2.53
C SER A 48 3.44 14.79 2.69
N PHE A 49 2.94 14.78 3.92
CA PHE A 49 1.52 14.65 4.24
C PHE A 49 1.10 15.78 5.17
N GLY A 50 0.15 16.59 4.73
CA GLY A 50 -0.55 17.50 5.60
C GLY A 50 -1.49 16.70 6.49
N PHE A 51 -1.51 16.98 7.79
CA PHE A 51 -2.37 16.26 8.72
C PHE A 51 -3.03 17.19 9.73
N TYR A 52 -4.13 16.71 10.31
CA TYR A 52 -4.67 17.27 11.56
C TYR A 52 -4.92 16.16 12.58
N ARG A 53 -4.96 16.55 13.86
CA ARG A 53 -5.47 15.73 14.96
C ARG A 53 -6.43 16.54 15.80
N THR A 54 -7.44 15.89 16.34
CA THR A 54 -8.44 16.51 17.20
C THR A 54 -8.95 15.53 18.23
N GLY A 55 -9.44 16.05 19.36
CA GLY A 55 -10.06 15.23 20.39
C GLY A 55 -9.90 15.83 21.78
N SER A 56 -9.82 14.94 22.78
CA SER A 56 -9.68 15.30 24.18
C SER A 56 -8.45 14.64 24.80
N THR A 57 -7.75 15.36 25.66
CA THR A 57 -6.66 14.84 26.48
C THR A 57 -6.95 15.06 27.96
N SER A 58 -6.13 14.50 28.84
CA SER A 58 -6.20 14.76 30.29
C SER A 58 -6.13 16.25 30.67
N SER A 59 -5.59 17.08 29.80
CA SER A 59 -5.47 18.54 29.96
C SER A 59 -6.60 19.35 29.33
N GLY A 60 -7.56 18.72 28.63
CA GLY A 60 -8.68 19.37 27.93
C GLY A 60 -8.71 19.11 26.42
N PRO A 61 -9.50 19.88 25.66
CA PRO A 61 -9.62 19.72 24.20
C PRO A 61 -8.27 19.91 23.49
N LEU A 62 -8.06 19.15 22.43
CA LEU A 62 -6.86 19.22 21.60
C LEU A 62 -7.24 19.48 20.14
N ALA A 63 -6.52 20.42 19.53
CA ALA A 63 -6.48 20.61 18.08
C ALA A 63 -5.03 20.72 17.64
N ALA A 64 -4.63 20.01 16.59
CA ALA A 64 -3.29 20.08 16.03
C ALA A 64 -3.34 19.95 14.51
N LEU A 65 -2.36 20.55 13.84
CA LEU A 65 -2.11 20.33 12.41
C LEU A 65 -0.61 20.45 12.13
N GLY A 66 -0.19 19.89 11.01
CA GLY A 66 1.21 19.94 10.62
C GLY A 66 1.51 19.17 9.35
N ILE A 67 2.79 18.89 9.15
CA ILE A 67 3.30 18.09 8.03
C ILE A 67 4.08 16.92 8.59
N LEU A 68 3.77 15.72 8.12
CA LEU A 68 4.57 14.51 8.31
C LEU A 68 5.38 14.24 7.04
N GLN A 69 6.64 13.89 7.19
CA GLN A 69 7.54 13.51 6.12
C GLN A 69 7.87 12.03 6.26
N PHE A 70 7.39 11.21 5.33
CA PHE A 70 7.66 9.78 5.31
C PHE A 70 8.77 9.44 4.31
N ASP A 71 9.72 8.61 4.73
CA ASP A 71 10.85 8.19 3.90
C ASP A 71 10.56 6.99 2.98
N GLY A 72 9.40 6.34 3.13
CA GLY A 72 9.05 5.08 2.45
C GLY A 72 9.81 3.84 2.94
N LYS A 73 10.64 3.96 3.98
CA LYS A 73 11.50 2.89 4.52
C LYS A 73 11.21 2.57 5.98
N GLY A 74 10.39 3.39 6.66
CA GLY A 74 9.95 3.16 8.04
C GLY A 74 10.35 4.25 9.02
N SER A 75 10.82 5.41 8.55
CA SER A 75 11.07 6.60 9.37
C SER A 75 10.14 7.74 8.98
N VAL A 76 9.51 8.35 9.98
CA VAL A 76 8.68 9.55 9.82
C VAL A 76 9.23 10.67 10.69
N SER A 77 9.29 11.87 10.13
CA SER A 77 9.60 13.11 10.86
C SER A 77 8.58 14.18 10.50
N GLY A 78 8.73 15.41 11.01
CA GLY A 78 7.87 16.50 10.58
C GLY A 78 7.84 17.69 11.51
N SER A 79 6.75 18.45 11.44
CA SER A 79 6.46 19.54 12.35
C SER A 79 4.96 19.70 12.58
N GLN A 80 4.58 20.31 13.69
CA GLN A 80 3.18 20.62 13.98
C GLN A 80 3.01 21.85 14.84
N SER A 81 1.80 22.42 14.78
CA SER A 81 1.28 23.35 15.77
C SER A 81 0.14 22.69 16.53
N VAL A 82 0.01 22.97 17.82
CA VAL A 82 -0.99 22.35 18.70
C VAL A 82 -1.59 23.37 19.66
N SER A 83 -2.91 23.28 19.86
CA SER A 83 -3.63 23.88 20.96
C SER A 83 -4.07 22.79 21.93
N ARG A 84 -3.78 22.97 23.22
CA ARG A 84 -4.30 22.13 24.32
C ARG A 84 -5.02 23.03 25.29
N ASN A 85 -6.34 22.89 25.38
CA ASN A 85 -7.18 23.69 26.27
C ASN A 85 -6.94 25.21 26.15
N GLY A 86 -6.76 25.70 24.92
CA GLY A 86 -6.49 27.12 24.63
C GLY A 86 -5.03 27.55 24.80
N ALA A 87 -4.13 26.69 25.27
CA ALA A 87 -2.69 26.96 25.26
C ALA A 87 -2.06 26.51 23.93
N PHE A 88 -1.40 27.43 23.23
CA PHE A 88 -0.85 27.22 21.89
C PHE A 88 0.66 27.02 21.91
N GLN A 89 1.13 26.11 21.08
CA GLN A 89 2.53 25.90 20.74
C GLN A 89 2.64 25.74 19.22
N PHE A 90 3.62 26.41 18.62
CA PHE A 90 3.80 26.48 17.17
C PHE A 90 5.12 25.85 16.77
N ASP A 91 5.18 25.35 15.54
CA ASP A 91 6.40 24.87 14.88
C ASP A 91 7.20 23.83 15.69
N ILE A 92 6.49 22.99 16.45
CA ILE A 92 7.08 21.88 17.20
C ILE A 92 7.66 20.89 16.21
N VAL A 93 8.98 20.70 16.28
CA VAL A 93 9.69 19.68 15.49
C VAL A 93 9.31 18.29 15.99
N ILE A 94 8.95 17.42 15.05
CA ILE A 94 8.77 15.98 15.27
C ILE A 94 10.06 15.30 14.82
N SER A 95 10.85 14.87 15.79
CA SER A 95 12.07 14.09 15.53
C SER A 95 11.74 12.80 14.76
N PRO A 96 12.67 12.31 13.92
CA PRO A 96 12.52 11.03 13.25
C PRO A 96 12.12 9.92 14.23
N ALA A 97 11.05 9.21 13.89
CA ALA A 97 10.50 8.13 14.68
C ALA A 97 10.07 6.96 13.77
N PRO A 98 10.09 5.71 14.25
CA PRO A 98 9.75 4.58 13.40
C PRO A 98 8.26 4.48 13.11
N TYR A 99 7.92 3.96 11.93
CA TYR A 99 6.58 3.49 11.61
C TYR A 99 6.63 2.16 10.86
N ILE A 100 5.54 1.41 10.95
CA ILE A 100 5.38 0.13 10.27
C ILE A 100 4.01 0.13 9.58
N VAL A 101 3.97 -0.29 8.32
CA VAL A 101 2.74 -0.57 7.56
C VAL A 101 2.76 -2.02 7.11
N ASN A 102 1.67 -2.72 7.39
CA ASN A 102 1.46 -4.12 7.03
C ASN A 102 0.77 -4.23 5.65
N ASP A 103 0.80 -5.43 5.07
CA ASP A 103 0.19 -5.76 3.77
C ASP A 103 -1.31 -5.44 3.68
N ASP A 104 -2.03 -5.49 4.81
CA ASP A 104 -3.45 -5.18 4.93
C ASP A 104 -3.76 -3.68 5.11
N CYS A 105 -2.76 -2.82 4.92
CA CYS A 105 -2.83 -1.36 5.07
C CYS A 105 -3.06 -0.87 6.50
N THR A 106 -3.07 -1.75 7.50
CA THR A 106 -2.94 -1.35 8.90
C THR A 106 -1.49 -1.02 9.21
N GLY A 107 -1.26 -0.25 10.26
CA GLY A 107 0.09 0.07 10.69
C GLY A 107 0.12 0.76 12.03
N LYS A 108 1.31 1.21 12.39
CA LYS A 108 1.54 1.92 13.65
C LYS A 108 2.67 2.93 13.58
N PHE A 109 2.57 3.93 14.45
CA PHE A 109 3.69 4.79 14.83
C PHE A 109 4.30 4.30 16.13
N VAL A 110 5.62 4.37 16.19
CA VAL A 110 6.42 3.95 17.34
C VAL A 110 7.17 5.17 17.86
N ALA A 111 7.35 5.25 19.17
CA ALA A 111 8.17 6.27 19.79
C ALA A 111 9.64 6.16 19.29
N PRO A 112 10.45 7.22 19.42
CA PRO A 112 11.87 7.19 19.05
C PRO A 112 12.70 6.11 19.76
N ASP A 113 12.21 5.54 20.87
CA ASP A 113 12.81 4.39 21.54
C ASP A 113 12.73 3.08 20.72
N GLY A 114 11.92 3.06 19.65
CA GLY A 114 11.74 1.92 18.77
C GLY A 114 10.86 0.78 19.31
N THR A 115 10.26 0.94 20.48
CA THR A 115 9.52 -0.12 21.19
C THR A 115 8.10 0.27 21.56
N THR A 116 7.86 1.53 21.91
CA THR A 116 6.56 1.98 22.40
C THR A 116 5.64 2.36 21.24
N GLU A 117 4.55 1.61 21.04
CA GLU A 117 3.49 2.01 20.11
C GLU A 117 2.78 3.26 20.64
N VAL A 118 2.58 4.27 19.78
CA VAL A 118 1.96 5.55 20.17
C VAL A 118 0.72 5.88 19.35
N ALA A 119 0.50 5.19 18.23
CA ALA A 119 -0.70 5.32 17.43
C ALA A 119 -0.88 4.13 16.50
N ARG A 120 -2.14 3.77 16.24
CA ARG A 120 -2.53 2.93 15.10
C ARG A 120 -2.85 3.79 13.90
N ILE A 121 -2.53 3.27 12.72
CA ILE A 121 -2.84 3.93 11.46
C ILE A 121 -3.51 2.98 10.48
N VAL A 122 -4.27 3.57 9.55
CA VAL A 122 -4.77 2.89 8.36
C VAL A 122 -4.39 3.72 7.15
N VAL A 123 -3.64 3.11 6.24
CA VAL A 123 -3.29 3.72 4.95
C VAL A 123 -4.49 3.61 4.02
N THR A 124 -4.83 4.70 3.37
CA THR A 124 -6.00 4.80 2.49
C THR A 124 -5.61 5.42 1.15
N ASP A 125 -6.52 5.36 0.18
CA ASP A 125 -6.36 6.03 -1.11
C ASP A 125 -5.01 5.70 -1.80
N ARG A 126 -4.66 4.40 -1.82
CA ARG A 126 -3.41 3.88 -2.42
C ARG A 126 -2.14 4.60 -1.94
N GLY A 127 -2.07 4.90 -0.64
CA GLY A 127 -0.92 5.59 -0.05
C GLY A 127 -1.04 7.12 -0.05
N LYS A 128 -2.17 7.70 -0.47
CA LYS A 128 -2.40 9.15 -0.45
C LYS A 128 -3.17 9.64 0.78
N GLY A 129 -3.71 8.73 1.59
CA GLY A 129 -4.42 9.07 2.82
C GLY A 129 -3.98 8.23 4.02
N LEU A 130 -4.23 8.78 5.20
CA LEU A 130 -3.88 8.17 6.48
C LEU A 130 -4.95 8.47 7.51
N TYR A 131 -5.51 7.45 8.16
CA TYR A 131 -6.25 7.63 9.41
C TYR A 131 -5.35 7.33 10.60
N ILE A 132 -5.49 8.10 11.68
CA ILE A 132 -4.63 8.02 12.86
C ILE A 132 -5.50 7.91 14.11
N PHE A 133 -5.18 6.93 14.95
CA PHE A 133 -5.76 6.75 16.28
C PHE A 133 -4.63 6.78 17.32
N SER A 134 -4.62 7.78 18.20
CA SER A 134 -3.51 7.96 19.17
C SER A 134 -3.72 7.10 20.41
N GLU A 135 -2.67 6.40 20.84
CA GLU A 135 -2.71 5.43 21.95
C GLU A 135 -2.06 5.97 23.23
N SER A 136 -2.43 7.18 23.64
CA SER A 136 -1.99 7.75 24.92
C SER A 136 -3.07 7.57 25.98
N THR A 137 -2.74 6.94 27.11
CA THR A 137 -3.66 6.73 28.23
C THR A 137 -4.35 8.02 28.66
N GLY A 138 -5.67 7.98 28.79
CA GLY A 138 -6.48 9.15 29.17
C GLY A 138 -6.78 10.14 28.04
N ASN A 139 -6.32 9.86 26.82
CA ASN A 139 -6.63 10.67 25.65
C ASN A 139 -7.61 9.94 24.72
N ALA A 140 -8.46 10.69 24.06
CA ALA A 140 -9.29 10.27 22.94
C ALA A 140 -8.99 11.22 21.77
N VAL A 141 -7.95 10.89 20.99
CA VAL A 141 -7.45 11.75 19.91
C VAL A 141 -7.29 10.94 18.63
N TYR A 142 -7.84 11.46 17.55
CA TYR A 142 -7.73 10.88 16.21
C TYR A 142 -7.33 11.95 15.20
N GLY A 143 -6.96 11.52 14.00
CA GLY A 143 -6.52 12.43 12.95
C GLY A 143 -6.61 11.85 11.56
N VAL A 144 -6.41 12.73 10.60
CA VAL A 144 -6.34 12.39 9.17
C VAL A 144 -5.10 13.05 8.58
N GLY A 145 -4.36 12.30 7.78
CA GLY A 145 -3.28 12.79 6.92
C GLY A 145 -3.64 12.63 5.45
N ARG A 146 -3.22 13.58 4.62
CA ARG A 146 -3.38 13.56 3.16
C ARG A 146 -2.05 13.95 2.53
N LYS A 147 -1.66 13.23 1.48
CA LYS A 147 -0.46 13.55 0.71
C LYS A 147 -0.60 14.95 0.13
N ILE A 148 0.46 15.74 0.26
CA ILE A 148 0.58 17.04 -0.41
C ILE A 148 1.06 16.73 -1.82
N ASP A 149 0.27 17.10 -2.83
CA ASP A 149 0.69 16.93 -4.22
C ASP A 149 1.93 17.81 -4.44
N GLU A 150 3.01 17.20 -4.93
CA GLU A 150 4.10 17.96 -5.54
C GLU A 150 3.57 18.40 -6.90
N SER A 151 3.61 19.69 -7.22
CA SER A 151 3.29 20.12 -8.58
C SER A 151 4.31 19.47 -9.51
N ASP A 152 3.82 18.75 -10.52
CA ASP A 152 4.63 18.38 -11.66
C ASP A 152 4.95 19.70 -12.39
N ASP A 153 6.03 20.36 -11.97
CA ASP A 153 6.64 21.45 -12.73
C ASP A 153 7.34 20.81 -13.95
N ASP A 154 6.56 20.22 -14.84
CA ASP A 154 6.95 19.77 -16.16
C ASP A 154 6.88 20.98 -17.12
N ASP A 155 7.96 21.75 -17.20
CA ASP A 155 8.24 22.71 -18.29
C ASP A 155 9.16 22.07 -19.36
#